data_AF-A0A395GN38-F1
#
_entry.id   AF-A0A395GN38-F1
#
_cell.length_a   1.000
_cell.length_b   1.000
_cell.length_c   1.000
_cell.angle_alpha   90.00
_cell.angle_beta   90.00
_cell.angle_gamma   90.00
#
_symmetry.space_group_name_H-M   'P 1'
#
loop_
_entity.id
_entity.type
_entity.pdbx_description
1 polymer ?
#
loop_
_entity_poly.entity_id
_entity_poly.type
_entity_poly.pdbx_seq_one_letter_code
_entity_poly.pdbx_strand_id
1 'polypeptide(L)'
;MHTFSGPNPIPTEVIINIFGELSLPDALHLAATCRRLRQVLSEHTPTIYKRLRRKIPCERYARVLLADQGGLALYSSSVTIRDLLRLRRNSRMVEKAIELFDRDITPNIRIPLTSIDDEFYGGKPRPLHLLPSERHRFTRSYYQFWSLLLLDRPSRQQRYQRMLLKHLYMVYEMVDLNQLIGDELVSSFADEKRCELSQELTDYLHYLYYDIHGVDYINFSGHSISMRTRGHAAIWDHCQPDFKKIVCYQWRDPEKKPVKEEEVWEHTTDEE
;
A
#
# COMPACT_ATOMS: atom_id res chain seq x y z
N MET A 1 -55.36 -27.13 -10.78
CA MET A 1 -54.21 -26.59 -10.01
C MET A 1 -53.05 -26.42 -10.97
N HIS A 2 -52.82 -25.21 -11.46
CA HIS A 2 -51.64 -24.90 -12.26
C HIS A 2 -50.45 -24.77 -11.31
N THR A 3 -49.48 -25.68 -11.44
CA THR A 3 -48.16 -25.48 -10.87
C THR A 3 -47.56 -24.25 -11.55
N PHE A 4 -47.46 -23.14 -10.81
CA PHE A 4 -46.65 -22.02 -11.25
C PHE A 4 -45.25 -22.57 -11.54
N SER A 5 -44.85 -22.42 -12.80
CA SER A 5 -43.47 -22.40 -13.30
C SER A 5 -42.47 -22.20 -12.16
N GLY A 6 -41.56 -23.16 -11.96
CA GLY A 6 -40.45 -22.98 -11.04
C GLY A 6 -39.73 -21.66 -11.32
N PRO A 7 -39.16 -20.99 -10.31
CA PRO A 7 -38.47 -19.72 -10.51
C PRO A 7 -37.33 -19.95 -11.50
N ASN A 8 -37.43 -19.35 -12.69
CA ASN A 8 -36.35 -19.38 -13.67
C ASN A 8 -35.08 -18.86 -12.99
N PRO A 9 -34.05 -19.70 -12.84
CA PRO A 9 -32.87 -19.29 -12.10
C PRO A 9 -32.17 -18.14 -12.84
N ILE A 10 -31.90 -17.04 -12.14
CA ILE A 10 -31.19 -15.85 -12.67
C ILE A 10 -29.98 -16.29 -13.51
N PRO A 11 -29.79 -15.88 -14.76
CA PRO A 11 -28.67 -16.34 -15.59
C PRO A 11 -27.28 -16.16 -14.94
N THR A 12 -26.35 -17.07 -15.23
CA THR A 12 -25.00 -17.07 -14.63
C THR A 12 -24.25 -15.77 -14.94
N GLU A 13 -24.43 -15.22 -16.14
CA GLU A 13 -23.83 -13.97 -16.60
C GLU A 13 -24.29 -12.79 -15.73
N VAL A 14 -25.57 -12.77 -15.35
CA VAL A 14 -26.13 -11.75 -14.45
C VAL A 14 -25.52 -11.88 -13.05
N ILE A 15 -25.33 -13.11 -12.56
CA ILE A 15 -24.67 -13.35 -11.28
C ILE A 15 -23.20 -12.90 -11.31
N ILE A 16 -22.47 -13.19 -12.38
CA ILE A 16 -21.08 -12.71 -12.58
C ILE A 16 -21.04 -11.18 -12.61
N ASN A 17 -22.01 -10.53 -13.26
CA ASN A 17 -22.13 -9.08 -13.27
C ASN A 17 -22.34 -8.54 -11.85
N ILE A 18 -23.26 -9.12 -11.09
CA ILE A 18 -23.51 -8.74 -9.69
C ILE A 18 -22.24 -8.87 -8.86
N PHE A 19 -21.52 -10.01 -8.94
CA PHE A 19 -20.26 -10.17 -8.24
C PHE A 19 -19.24 -9.08 -8.59
N GLY A 20 -19.13 -8.73 -9.88
CA GLY A 20 -18.23 -7.66 -10.33
C GLY A 20 -18.59 -6.27 -9.81
N GLU A 21 -19.84 -6.07 -9.41
CA GLU A 21 -20.30 -4.80 -8.84
C GLU A 21 -20.09 -4.67 -7.32
N LEU A 22 -19.71 -5.74 -6.65
CA LEU A 22 -19.49 -5.74 -5.20
C LEU A 22 -18.04 -5.41 -4.81
N SER A 23 -17.85 -5.07 -3.54
CA SER A 23 -16.53 -5.12 -2.91
C SER A 23 -16.06 -6.58 -2.78
N LEU A 24 -14.75 -6.81 -2.64
CA LEU A 24 -14.24 -8.17 -2.43
C LEU A 24 -14.86 -8.86 -1.19
N PRO A 25 -14.99 -8.20 -0.02
CA PRO A 25 -15.70 -8.77 1.12
C PRO A 25 -17.15 -9.16 0.82
N ASP A 26 -17.90 -8.29 0.14
CA ASP A 26 -19.32 -8.51 -0.15
C ASP A 26 -19.53 -9.61 -1.19
N ALA A 27 -18.66 -9.68 -2.21
CA ALA A 27 -18.65 -10.78 -3.15
C ALA A 27 -18.44 -12.13 -2.42
N LEU A 28 -17.49 -12.19 -1.49
CA LEU A 28 -17.25 -13.41 -0.71
C LEU A 28 -18.43 -13.74 0.23
N HIS A 29 -19.07 -12.74 0.83
CA HIS A 29 -20.29 -12.95 1.62
C HIS A 29 -21.46 -13.45 0.76
N LEU A 30 -21.69 -12.85 -0.41
CA LEU A 30 -22.72 -13.28 -1.34
C LEU A 30 -22.53 -14.75 -1.75
N ALA A 31 -21.30 -15.14 -2.09
CA ALA A 31 -20.98 -16.54 -2.42
C ALA A 31 -21.17 -17.50 -1.24
N ALA A 32 -21.10 -17.04 0.01
CA ALA A 32 -21.33 -17.86 1.18
C ALA A 32 -22.83 -18.18 1.42
N THR A 33 -23.75 -17.38 0.87
CA THR A 33 -25.20 -17.50 1.14
C THR A 33 -25.85 -18.78 0.60
N CYS A 34 -25.45 -19.27 -0.58
CA CYS A 34 -26.01 -20.51 -1.14
C CYS A 34 -25.03 -21.27 -2.05
N ARG A 35 -25.28 -22.57 -2.24
CA ARG A 35 -24.40 -23.47 -3.03
C ARG A 35 -24.23 -22.99 -4.48
N ARG A 36 -25.30 -22.49 -5.09
CA ARG A 36 -25.30 -22.01 -6.48
C ARG A 36 -24.35 -20.82 -6.66
N LEU A 37 -24.43 -19.82 -5.78
CA LEU A 37 -23.57 -18.64 -5.86
C LEU A 37 -22.11 -18.98 -5.57
N ARG A 38 -21.86 -19.91 -4.65
CA ARG A 38 -20.52 -20.46 -4.40
C ARG A 38 -19.94 -21.15 -5.64
N GLN A 39 -20.75 -21.95 -6.32
CA GLN A 39 -20.35 -22.65 -7.54
C GLN A 39 -20.01 -21.66 -8.65
N VAL A 40 -20.87 -20.67 -8.89
CA VAL A 40 -20.61 -19.60 -9.88
C VAL A 40 -19.31 -18.86 -9.57
N LEU A 41 -19.08 -18.50 -8.30
CA LEU A 41 -17.81 -17.87 -7.91
C LEU A 41 -16.62 -18.79 -8.22
N SER A 42 -16.72 -20.08 -7.92
CA SER A 42 -15.63 -21.05 -8.12
C SER A 42 -15.30 -21.30 -9.58
N GLU A 43 -16.31 -21.49 -10.41
CA GLU A 43 -16.15 -21.80 -11.83
C GLU A 43 -15.74 -20.57 -12.64
N HIS A 44 -16.13 -19.37 -12.20
CA HIS A 44 -15.87 -18.11 -12.90
C HIS A 44 -14.97 -17.13 -12.14
N THR A 45 -14.13 -17.62 -11.22
CA THR A 45 -13.26 -16.76 -10.39
C THR A 45 -12.41 -15.80 -11.23
N PRO A 46 -11.71 -16.22 -12.32
CA PRO A 46 -10.91 -15.31 -13.13
C PRO A 46 -11.71 -14.13 -13.71
N THR A 47 -12.91 -14.41 -14.22
CA THR A 47 -13.80 -13.41 -14.83
C THR A 47 -14.34 -12.43 -13.78
N ILE A 48 -14.75 -12.95 -12.63
CA ILE A 48 -15.24 -12.15 -11.51
C ILE A 48 -14.11 -11.28 -10.96
N TYR A 49 -12.91 -11.86 -10.77
CA TYR A 49 -11.74 -11.15 -10.28
C TYR A 49 -11.34 -9.97 -11.18
N LYS A 50 -11.38 -10.16 -12.51
CA LYS A 50 -11.07 -9.09 -13.48
C LYS A 50 -11.92 -7.83 -13.26
N ARG A 51 -13.13 -7.96 -12.70
CA ARG A 51 -14.01 -6.85 -12.35
C ARG A 51 -13.73 -6.34 -10.94
N LEU A 52 -13.64 -7.27 -9.97
CA LEU A 52 -13.36 -6.94 -8.57
C LEU A 52 -12.04 -6.20 -8.37
N ARG A 53 -11.01 -6.50 -9.17
CA ARG A 53 -9.66 -5.93 -8.98
C ARG A 53 -9.63 -4.40 -8.97
N ARG A 54 -10.55 -3.74 -9.66
CA ARG A 54 -10.68 -2.26 -9.68
C ARG A 54 -11.14 -1.68 -8.36
N LYS A 55 -11.73 -2.50 -7.49
CA LYS A 55 -12.27 -2.12 -6.18
C LYS A 55 -11.38 -2.58 -5.03
N ILE A 56 -10.24 -3.21 -5.33
CA ILE A 56 -9.26 -3.62 -4.34
C ILE A 56 -8.24 -2.47 -4.21
N PRO A 57 -8.14 -1.80 -3.05
CA PRO A 57 -7.15 -0.76 -2.85
C PRO A 57 -5.74 -1.29 -3.10
N CYS A 58 -4.96 -0.58 -3.92
CA CYS A 58 -3.58 -0.94 -4.25
C CYS A 58 -3.46 -2.38 -4.79
N GLU A 59 -4.40 -2.84 -5.62
CA GLU A 59 -4.50 -4.23 -6.07
C GLU A 59 -3.18 -4.82 -6.58
N ARG A 60 -2.43 -4.03 -7.35
CA ARG A 60 -1.12 -4.42 -7.88
C ARG A 60 -0.17 -4.86 -6.76
N TYR A 61 -0.10 -4.11 -5.67
CA TYR A 61 0.76 -4.39 -4.51
C TYR A 61 0.19 -5.53 -3.66
N ALA A 62 -1.13 -5.62 -3.52
CA ALA A 62 -1.78 -6.76 -2.87
C ALA A 62 -1.47 -8.08 -3.60
N ARG A 63 -1.41 -8.04 -4.93
CA ARG A 63 -1.04 -9.19 -5.78
C ARG A 63 0.44 -9.55 -5.70
N VAL A 64 1.32 -8.56 -5.61
CA VAL A 64 2.74 -8.79 -5.30
C VAL A 64 2.88 -9.55 -3.99
N LEU A 65 2.28 -9.03 -2.91
CA LEU A 65 2.32 -9.67 -1.60
C LEU A 65 1.76 -11.10 -1.65
N LEU A 66 0.64 -11.30 -2.36
CA LEU A 66 0.05 -12.62 -2.51
C LEU A 66 1.02 -13.61 -3.19
N ALA A 67 1.75 -13.17 -4.23
CA ALA A 67 2.76 -14.01 -4.90
C ALA A 67 3.91 -14.36 -3.94
N ASP A 68 4.39 -13.40 -3.15
CA ASP A 68 5.46 -13.61 -2.18
C ASP A 68 5.03 -14.52 -1.01
N GLN A 69 3.71 -14.61 -0.72
CA GLN A 69 3.10 -15.59 0.19
C GLN A 69 2.93 -17.00 -0.41
N GLY A 70 3.57 -17.28 -1.56
CA GLY A 70 3.43 -18.54 -2.30
C GLY A 70 2.10 -18.68 -3.04
N GLY A 71 1.46 -17.55 -3.38
CA GLY A 71 0.33 -17.50 -4.30
C GLY A 71 0.77 -17.51 -5.77
N LEU A 72 -0.20 -17.39 -6.68
CA LEU A 72 0.08 -17.38 -8.12
C LEU A 72 0.80 -16.10 -8.55
N ALA A 73 1.69 -16.23 -9.55
CA ALA A 73 2.48 -15.12 -10.07
C ALA A 73 1.62 -13.92 -10.50
N LEU A 74 2.18 -12.72 -10.40
CA LEU A 74 1.51 -11.43 -10.61
C LEU A 74 0.61 -11.40 -11.87
N TYR A 75 1.15 -11.90 -12.99
CA TYR A 75 0.54 -11.88 -14.32
C TYR A 75 -0.29 -13.13 -14.66
N SER A 76 -0.43 -14.08 -13.72
CA SER A 76 -1.28 -15.23 -13.95
C SER A 76 -2.74 -14.80 -14.05
N SER A 77 -3.41 -15.18 -15.15
CA SER A 77 -4.85 -14.99 -15.32
C SER A 77 -5.67 -15.95 -14.45
N SER A 78 -5.06 -17.02 -13.93
CA SER A 78 -5.72 -17.92 -12.99
C SER A 78 -5.66 -17.30 -11.59
N VAL A 79 -6.80 -16.80 -11.12
CA VAL A 79 -7.02 -16.45 -9.71
C VAL A 79 -8.00 -17.47 -9.16
N THR A 80 -7.67 -18.06 -8.01
CA THR A 80 -8.51 -19.06 -7.35
C THR A 80 -9.32 -18.42 -6.22
N ILE A 81 -10.37 -19.10 -5.74
CA ILE A 81 -11.09 -18.66 -4.53
C ILE A 81 -10.12 -18.52 -3.33
N ARG A 82 -9.13 -19.41 -3.22
CA ARG A 82 -8.13 -19.35 -2.14
C ARG A 82 -7.34 -18.04 -2.19
N ASP A 83 -7.01 -17.57 -3.39
CA ASP A 83 -6.35 -16.29 -3.60
C ASP A 83 -7.25 -15.12 -3.19
N LEU A 84 -8.53 -15.15 -3.56
CA LEU A 84 -9.50 -14.13 -3.13
C LEU A 84 -9.63 -14.05 -1.60
N LEU A 85 -9.66 -15.20 -0.93
CA LEU A 85 -9.70 -15.27 0.53
C LEU A 85 -8.42 -14.69 1.16
N ARG A 86 -7.25 -14.96 0.57
CA ARG A 86 -5.98 -14.37 1.01
C ARG A 86 -5.93 -12.87 0.78
N LEU A 87 -6.35 -12.37 -0.37
CA LEU A 87 -6.45 -10.93 -0.64
C LEU A 87 -7.37 -10.24 0.36
N ARG A 88 -8.51 -10.85 0.69
CA ARG A 88 -9.41 -10.34 1.75
C ARG A 88 -8.71 -10.33 3.12
N ARG A 89 -7.99 -11.40 3.48
CA ARG A 89 -7.24 -11.45 4.74
C ARG A 89 -6.20 -10.33 4.79
N ASN A 90 -5.39 -10.19 3.75
CA ASN A 90 -4.33 -9.18 3.68
C ASN A 90 -4.92 -7.77 3.78
N SER A 91 -5.99 -7.46 3.02
CA SER A 91 -6.70 -6.19 3.12
C SER A 91 -7.20 -5.93 4.53
N ARG A 92 -7.81 -6.92 5.21
CA ARG A 92 -8.25 -6.77 6.60
C ARG A 92 -7.10 -6.46 7.57
N MET A 93 -5.90 -7.00 7.32
CA MET A 93 -4.72 -6.68 8.15
C MET A 93 -4.28 -5.23 7.95
N VAL A 94 -4.28 -4.74 6.71
CA VAL A 94 -4.01 -3.32 6.43
C VAL A 94 -5.06 -2.40 7.06
N GLU A 95 -6.34 -2.75 6.96
CA GLU A 95 -7.42 -1.98 7.58
C GLU A 95 -7.22 -1.82 9.09
N LYS A 96 -6.88 -2.91 9.79
CA LYS A 96 -6.53 -2.86 11.22
C LYS A 96 -5.28 -2.02 11.50
N ALA A 97 -4.28 -2.13 10.64
CA ALA A 97 -3.06 -1.34 10.74
C ALA A 97 -3.33 0.16 10.59
N ILE A 98 -4.29 0.53 9.74
CA ILE A 98 -4.74 1.92 9.60
C ILE A 98 -5.54 2.37 10.82
N GLU A 99 -6.44 1.54 11.35
CA GLU A 99 -7.18 1.88 12.59
C GLU A 99 -6.22 2.19 13.76
N LEU A 100 -5.17 1.38 13.92
CA LEU A 100 -4.13 1.61 14.92
C LEU A 100 -3.31 2.88 14.63
N PHE A 101 -2.95 3.10 13.36
CA PHE A 101 -2.23 4.30 12.93
C PHE A 101 -3.04 5.59 13.19
N ASP A 102 -4.34 5.58 12.86
CA ASP A 102 -5.27 6.68 13.12
C ASP A 102 -5.47 6.96 14.61
N ARG A 103 -5.41 5.91 15.45
CA ARG A 103 -5.51 6.05 16.90
C ARG A 103 -4.23 6.59 17.53
N ASP A 104 -3.07 6.07 17.12
CA ASP A 104 -1.82 6.23 17.87
C ASP A 104 -0.89 7.29 17.26
N ILE A 105 -0.95 7.52 15.95
CA ILE A 105 -0.01 8.38 15.23
C ILE A 105 -0.71 9.66 14.76
N THR A 106 -1.87 9.56 14.10
CA THR A 106 -2.57 10.73 13.53
C THR A 106 -2.83 11.87 14.54
N PRO A 107 -3.22 11.62 15.81
CA PRO A 107 -3.45 12.68 16.79
C PRO A 107 -2.18 13.41 17.24
N ASN A 108 -1.00 12.83 16.99
CA ASN A 108 0.29 13.36 17.40
C ASN A 108 0.97 14.21 16.31
N ILE A 109 0.36 14.33 15.14
CA ILE A 109 0.86 15.16 14.04
C ILE A 109 0.60 16.63 14.40
N ARG A 110 1.65 17.44 14.42
CA ARG A 110 1.56 18.87 14.70
C ARG A 110 1.91 19.66 13.45
N ILE A 111 0.89 20.21 12.79
CA ILE A 111 1.09 21.24 11.77
C ILE A 111 1.19 22.58 12.50
N PRO A 112 2.22 23.40 12.28
CA PRO A 112 2.29 24.72 12.88
C PRO A 112 1.09 25.57 12.41
N LEU A 113 0.23 26.01 13.33
CA LEU A 113 -0.91 26.92 13.12
C LEU A 113 -0.54 28.32 12.56
N THR A 114 0.71 28.51 12.11
CA THR A 114 1.24 29.78 11.63
C THR A 114 2.06 29.63 10.35
N SER A 115 2.24 28.41 9.81
CA SER A 115 2.75 28.27 8.45
C SER A 115 1.62 28.53 7.46
N ILE A 116 2.00 28.82 6.22
CA ILE A 116 1.12 29.04 5.06
C ILE A 116 0.15 27.84 4.83
N ASP A 117 0.30 26.75 5.59
CA ASP A 117 -0.43 25.48 5.50
C ASP A 117 -1.78 25.43 6.24
N ASP A 118 -2.19 26.48 6.96
CA ASP A 118 -3.56 26.54 7.50
C ASP A 118 -4.61 26.43 6.36
N GLU A 119 -4.26 26.84 5.13
CA GLU A 119 -5.10 26.66 3.94
C GLU A 119 -5.11 25.21 3.40
N PHE A 120 -4.13 24.37 3.71
CA PHE A 120 -4.00 23.03 3.13
C PHE A 120 -5.21 22.15 3.46
N TYR A 121 -5.73 22.27 4.69
CA TYR A 121 -6.96 21.61 5.15
C TYR A 121 -8.17 22.55 5.11
N GLY A 122 -8.12 23.61 4.29
CA GLY A 122 -9.19 24.58 4.13
C GLY A 122 -9.50 25.38 5.41
N GLY A 123 -8.47 25.71 6.20
CA GLY A 123 -8.60 26.46 7.46
C GLY A 123 -9.16 25.63 8.62
N LYS A 124 -9.33 24.32 8.45
CA LYS A 124 -9.83 23.42 9.50
C LYS A 124 -8.68 22.63 10.12
N PRO A 125 -8.81 22.22 11.39
CA PRO A 125 -7.88 21.24 11.97
C PRO A 125 -7.81 19.99 11.11
N ARG A 126 -6.60 19.43 10.99
CA ARG A 126 -6.37 18.16 10.31
C ARG A 126 -7.29 17.06 10.88
N PRO A 127 -7.96 16.25 10.04
CA PRO A 127 -8.74 15.12 10.51
C PRO A 127 -7.90 14.12 11.32
N LEU A 128 -8.53 13.47 12.31
CA LEU A 128 -7.91 12.40 13.12
C LEU A 128 -7.89 11.04 12.40
N HIS A 129 -7.95 11.04 11.07
CA HIS A 129 -7.87 9.85 10.24
C HIS A 129 -7.09 10.16 8.95
N LEU A 130 -6.52 9.13 8.33
CA LEU A 130 -5.89 9.26 7.02
C LEU A 130 -6.88 9.76 5.96
N LEU A 131 -6.48 10.79 5.21
CA LEU A 131 -7.18 11.20 4.00
C LEU A 131 -7.12 10.10 2.92
N PRO A 132 -8.00 10.09 1.91
CA PRO A 132 -8.02 9.05 0.88
C PRO A 132 -6.66 8.78 0.20
N SER A 133 -5.93 9.83 -0.17
CA SER A 133 -4.58 9.77 -0.75
C SER A 133 -3.53 9.26 0.24
N GLU A 134 -3.56 9.72 1.49
CA GLU A 134 -2.68 9.25 2.56
C GLU A 134 -2.92 7.77 2.86
N ARG A 135 -4.19 7.35 2.87
CA ARG A 135 -4.63 5.97 3.05
C ARG A 135 -4.14 5.07 1.93
N HIS A 136 -4.18 5.55 0.68
CA HIS A 136 -3.61 4.83 -0.44
C HIS A 136 -2.10 4.68 -0.28
N ARG A 137 -1.35 5.76 -0.02
CA ARG A 137 0.11 5.70 0.21
C ARG A 137 0.46 4.76 1.35
N PHE A 138 -0.28 4.81 2.46
CA PHE A 138 -0.10 3.88 3.58
C PHE A 138 -0.34 2.43 3.14
N THR A 139 -1.47 2.15 2.48
CA THR A 139 -1.85 0.80 2.04
C THR A 139 -0.80 0.20 1.10
N ARG A 140 -0.36 0.99 0.11
CA ARG A 140 0.71 0.64 -0.82
C ARG A 140 2.00 0.29 -0.08
N SER A 141 2.47 1.20 0.78
CA SER A 141 3.73 1.06 1.52
C SER A 141 3.70 -0.14 2.45
N TYR A 142 2.57 -0.36 3.13
CA TYR A 142 2.36 -1.50 4.02
C TYR A 142 2.44 -2.83 3.27
N TYR A 143 1.78 -2.96 2.11
CA TYR A 143 1.89 -4.18 1.29
C TYR A 143 3.32 -4.42 0.80
N GLN A 144 4.03 -3.37 0.39
CA GLN A 144 5.41 -3.47 -0.07
C GLN A 144 6.36 -3.88 1.05
N PHE A 145 6.24 -3.27 2.24
CA PHE A 145 7.05 -3.64 3.40
C PHE A 145 6.77 -5.08 3.85
N TRP A 146 5.49 -5.47 3.93
CA TRP A 146 5.12 -6.84 4.26
C TRP A 146 5.66 -7.84 3.23
N SER A 147 5.61 -7.52 1.94
CA SER A 147 6.23 -8.33 0.88
C SER A 147 7.74 -8.52 1.12
N LEU A 148 8.47 -7.44 1.43
CA LEU A 148 9.90 -7.50 1.73
C LEU A 148 10.23 -8.36 2.95
N LEU A 149 9.40 -8.31 4.00
CA LEU A 149 9.52 -9.18 5.16
C LEU A 149 9.36 -10.66 4.82
N LEU A 150 8.73 -11.04 3.72
CA LEU A 150 8.61 -12.45 3.31
C LEU A 150 9.81 -12.95 2.50
N LEU A 151 10.57 -12.03 1.90
CA LEU A 151 11.66 -12.35 1.00
C LEU A 151 12.98 -12.61 1.73
N ASP A 152 13.83 -13.44 1.11
CA ASP A 152 15.23 -13.59 1.48
C ASP A 152 16.06 -12.40 0.95
N ARG A 153 17.25 -12.21 1.53
CA ARG A 153 18.11 -11.05 1.26
C ARG A 153 18.43 -10.86 -0.24
N PRO A 154 18.79 -11.88 -1.04
CA PRO A 154 18.98 -11.72 -2.48
C PRO A 154 17.74 -11.20 -3.22
N SER A 155 16.55 -11.75 -2.91
CA SER A 155 15.30 -11.32 -3.53
C SER A 155 14.91 -9.90 -3.11
N ARG A 156 15.19 -9.50 -1.86
CA ARG A 156 15.03 -8.12 -1.39
C ARG A 156 15.91 -7.15 -2.18
N GLN A 157 17.19 -7.47 -2.37
CA GLN A 157 18.10 -6.64 -3.17
C GLN A 157 17.60 -6.46 -4.60
N GLN A 158 17.16 -7.53 -5.26
CA GLN A 158 16.55 -7.43 -6.59
C GLN A 158 15.27 -6.58 -6.58
N ARG A 159 14.50 -6.63 -5.49
CA ARG A 159 13.30 -5.82 -5.34
C ARG A 159 13.65 -4.33 -5.20
N TYR A 160 14.65 -3.99 -4.41
CA TYR A 160 15.07 -2.59 -4.20
C TYR A 160 15.50 -1.93 -5.51
N GLN A 161 16.28 -2.65 -6.34
CA GLN A 161 16.73 -2.18 -7.65
C GLN A 161 15.60 -1.83 -8.63
N ARG A 162 14.39 -2.33 -8.39
CA ARG A 162 13.20 -2.07 -9.23
C ARG A 162 12.27 -1.02 -8.63
N MET A 163 12.57 -0.52 -7.44
CA MET A 163 11.79 0.52 -6.78
C MET A 163 12.38 1.88 -7.10
N LEU A 164 11.52 2.84 -7.43
CA LEU A 164 11.91 4.25 -7.46
C LEU A 164 12.30 4.72 -6.06
N LEU A 165 13.14 5.74 -6.01
CA LEU A 165 13.57 6.36 -4.76
C LEU A 165 12.38 6.80 -3.89
N LYS A 166 11.34 7.42 -4.47
CA LYS A 166 10.06 7.74 -3.80
C LYS A 166 9.50 6.54 -3.01
N HIS A 167 9.49 5.35 -3.62
CA HIS A 167 8.88 4.16 -3.01
C HIS A 167 9.73 3.59 -1.89
N LEU A 168 11.06 3.68 -2.00
CA LEU A 168 11.96 3.24 -0.94
C LEU A 168 11.78 4.09 0.32
N TYR A 169 11.67 5.42 0.19
CA TYR A 169 11.32 6.30 1.30
C TYR A 169 9.96 5.93 1.92
N MET A 170 8.93 5.73 1.10
CA MET A 170 7.60 5.36 1.60
C MET A 170 7.61 4.02 2.34
N VAL A 171 8.33 3.02 1.84
CA VAL A 171 8.50 1.72 2.50
C VAL A 171 9.31 1.86 3.79
N TYR A 172 10.32 2.72 3.81
CA TYR A 172 11.14 3.00 4.99
C TYR A 172 10.30 3.56 6.15
N GLU A 173 9.30 4.40 5.87
CA GLU A 173 8.38 4.89 6.91
C GLU A 173 7.58 3.77 7.59
N MET A 174 7.47 2.57 7.00
CA MET A 174 6.79 1.44 7.64
C MET A 174 7.64 0.75 8.71
N VAL A 175 8.96 0.97 8.71
CA VAL A 175 9.89 0.43 9.71
C VAL A 175 9.45 0.87 11.11
N ASP A 176 9.14 2.16 11.28
CA ASP A 176 8.84 2.81 12.56
C ASP A 176 7.43 2.50 13.11
N LEU A 177 6.64 1.65 12.43
CA LEU A 177 5.33 1.26 12.94
C LEU A 177 5.48 0.33 14.15
N ASN A 178 5.02 0.76 15.33
CA ASN A 178 5.04 -0.04 16.57
C ASN A 178 4.12 -1.29 16.55
N GLN A 179 3.37 -1.50 15.47
CA GLN A 179 2.48 -2.64 15.31
C GLN A 179 3.12 -3.77 14.51
N LEU A 180 2.64 -4.99 14.73
CA LEU A 180 3.00 -6.14 13.90
C LEU A 180 2.53 -5.93 12.46
N ILE A 181 3.38 -6.33 11.52
CA ILE A 181 3.09 -6.30 10.10
C ILE A 181 2.72 -7.70 9.62
N GLY A 182 1.48 -7.86 9.20
CA GLY A 182 1.00 -9.11 8.65
C GLY A 182 0.99 -10.25 9.65
N ASP A 183 1.68 -11.35 9.30
CA ASP A 183 1.72 -12.58 10.09
C ASP A 183 2.95 -12.66 11.02
N GLU A 184 3.60 -11.52 11.30
CA GLU A 184 4.66 -11.45 12.32
C GLU A 184 4.17 -12.06 13.64
N LEU A 185 5.01 -12.92 14.22
CA LEU A 185 4.77 -13.47 15.55
C LEU A 185 5.28 -12.47 16.59
N VAL A 186 4.61 -12.37 17.74
CA VAL A 186 5.16 -11.67 18.91
C VAL A 186 6.32 -12.52 19.45
N SER A 187 7.49 -12.37 18.86
CA SER A 187 8.72 -13.05 19.27
C SER A 187 9.93 -12.18 18.94
N SER A 188 11.03 -12.39 19.67
CA SER A 188 12.30 -11.69 19.43
C SER A 188 12.82 -11.87 17.99
N PHE A 189 12.45 -12.95 17.31
CA PHE A 189 12.85 -13.22 15.92
C PHE A 189 12.13 -12.32 14.90
N ALA A 190 10.89 -11.90 15.18
CA ALA A 190 10.20 -10.94 14.32
C ALA A 190 10.87 -9.56 14.38
N ASP A 191 11.28 -9.15 15.59
CA ASP A 191 12.03 -7.92 15.81
C ASP A 191 13.41 -7.98 15.11
N GLU A 192 14.11 -9.12 15.17
CA GLU A 192 15.40 -9.30 14.48
C GLU A 192 15.28 -9.17 12.97
N LYS A 193 14.29 -9.83 12.35
CA LYS A 193 14.06 -9.75 10.89
C LYS A 193 13.71 -8.33 10.45
N ARG A 194 12.94 -7.62 11.26
CA ARG A 194 12.55 -6.24 10.99
C ARG A 194 13.74 -5.29 11.14
N CYS A 195 14.60 -5.51 12.13
CA CYS A 195 15.87 -4.80 12.29
C CYS A 195 16.83 -5.04 11.12
N GLU A 196 16.99 -6.29 10.67
CA GLU A 196 17.79 -6.60 9.48
C GLU A 196 17.24 -5.89 8.23
N LEU A 197 15.92 -5.97 8.00
CA LEU A 197 15.28 -5.30 6.87
C LEU A 197 15.46 -3.78 6.95
N SER A 198 15.29 -3.19 8.14
CA SER A 198 15.51 -1.77 8.39
C SER A 198 16.93 -1.34 8.03
N GLN A 199 17.94 -2.09 8.49
CA GLN A 199 19.33 -1.80 8.20
C GLN A 199 19.61 -1.92 6.70
N GLU A 200 19.19 -3.01 6.05
CA GLU A 200 19.37 -3.21 4.62
C GLU A 200 18.72 -2.11 3.78
N LEU A 201 17.51 -1.70 4.14
CA LEU A 201 16.77 -0.66 3.44
C LEU A 201 17.43 0.71 3.64
N THR A 202 17.91 1.00 4.85
CA THR A 202 18.66 2.23 5.16
C THR A 202 19.94 2.31 4.35
N ASP A 203 20.75 1.25 4.38
CA ASP A 203 22.02 1.19 3.64
C ASP A 203 21.79 1.37 2.14
N TYR A 204 20.77 0.70 1.58
CA TYR A 204 20.43 0.81 0.17
C TYR A 204 19.89 2.19 -0.20
N LEU A 205 19.05 2.79 0.64
CA LEU A 205 18.57 4.16 0.46
C LEU A 205 19.72 5.16 0.43
N HIS A 206 20.67 5.04 1.36
CA HIS A 206 21.84 5.90 1.41
C HIS A 206 22.70 5.76 0.16
N TYR A 207 22.99 4.53 -0.24
CA TYR A 207 23.74 4.23 -1.45
C TYR A 207 23.05 4.81 -2.70
N LEU A 208 21.75 4.50 -2.89
CA LEU A 208 21.02 4.92 -4.08
C LEU A 208 20.86 6.45 -4.13
N TYR A 209 20.59 7.09 -3.00
CA TYR A 209 20.49 8.55 -2.94
C TYR A 209 21.82 9.22 -3.33
N TYR A 210 22.94 8.71 -2.82
CA TYR A 210 24.26 9.20 -3.19
C TYR A 210 24.58 8.93 -4.66
N ASP A 211 24.25 7.75 -5.19
CA ASP A 211 24.47 7.39 -6.59
C ASP A 211 23.72 8.33 -7.54
N ILE A 212 22.48 8.69 -7.20
CA ILE A 212 21.63 9.56 -8.02
C ILE A 212 22.01 11.04 -7.88
N HIS A 213 22.27 11.53 -6.66
CA HIS A 213 22.41 12.97 -6.40
C HIS A 213 23.86 13.43 -6.15
N GLY A 214 24.79 12.49 -5.92
CA GLY A 214 26.18 12.76 -5.58
C GLY A 214 26.35 13.50 -4.26
N VAL A 215 25.43 13.31 -3.32
CA VAL A 215 25.41 13.91 -1.99
C VAL A 215 24.91 12.93 -0.94
N ASP A 216 25.21 13.20 0.33
CA ASP A 216 24.74 12.38 1.43
C ASP A 216 23.21 12.36 1.52
N TYR A 217 22.69 11.21 1.97
CA TYR A 217 21.27 10.97 2.19
C TYR A 217 20.63 12.05 3.05
N ILE A 218 19.55 12.64 2.55
CA ILE A 218 18.73 13.57 3.30
C ILE A 218 17.60 12.80 3.95
N ASN A 219 17.66 12.66 5.27
CA ASN A 219 16.60 12.03 6.02
C ASN A 219 15.30 12.84 5.89
N PHE A 220 14.25 12.19 5.38
CA PHE A 220 12.90 12.73 5.33
C PHE A 220 11.99 12.20 6.44
N SER A 221 12.47 11.28 7.28
CA SER A 221 11.67 10.79 8.39
C SER A 221 11.29 11.96 9.29
N GLY A 222 10.02 12.01 9.70
CA GLY A 222 9.39 13.18 10.32
C GLY A 222 10.10 13.75 11.57
N HIS A 223 11.12 13.08 12.09
CA HIS A 223 12.07 13.60 13.08
C HIS A 223 12.73 14.94 12.70
N SER A 224 12.63 15.39 11.44
CA SER A 224 13.01 16.76 11.06
C SER A 224 12.18 17.82 11.81
N ILE A 225 12.89 18.63 12.59
CA ILE A 225 12.38 19.72 13.44
C ILE A 225 11.52 20.72 12.65
N SER A 226 11.76 20.87 11.34
CA SER A 226 11.00 21.78 10.47
C SER A 226 9.59 21.29 10.17
N MET A 227 9.35 19.98 10.09
CA MET A 227 8.04 19.41 9.70
C MET A 227 7.18 19.01 10.89
N ARG A 228 7.76 18.84 12.09
CA ARG A 228 7.04 18.52 13.35
C ARG A 228 6.09 17.31 13.28
N THR A 229 6.20 16.48 12.24
CA THR A 229 5.52 15.19 12.10
C THR A 229 6.29 14.16 12.91
N ARG A 230 5.72 13.49 13.91
CA ARG A 230 6.45 12.37 14.55
C ARG A 230 6.49 11.17 13.60
N GLY A 231 7.47 11.14 12.68
CA GLY A 231 7.62 10.11 11.65
C GLY A 231 6.61 10.20 10.49
N HIS A 232 6.76 9.29 9.53
CA HIS A 232 5.79 9.02 8.45
C HIS A 232 5.54 10.19 7.49
N ALA A 233 6.51 11.09 7.32
CA ALA A 233 6.36 12.30 6.51
C ALA A 233 6.01 11.97 5.05
N ALA A 234 6.55 10.88 4.50
CA ALA A 234 6.21 10.45 3.14
C ALA A 234 4.74 10.02 2.96
N ILE A 235 3.99 9.82 4.04
CA ILE A 235 2.58 9.45 4.01
C ILE A 235 1.67 10.68 3.94
N TRP A 236 2.04 11.79 4.59
CA TRP A 236 1.15 12.95 4.76
C TRP A 236 1.03 13.80 3.51
N ASP A 237 -0.19 14.25 3.20
CA ASP A 237 -0.44 15.10 2.02
C ASP A 237 0.33 16.42 2.07
N HIS A 238 0.30 17.11 3.22
CA HIS A 238 0.99 18.40 3.41
C HIS A 238 2.52 18.30 3.30
N CYS A 239 3.09 17.11 3.51
CA CYS A 239 4.52 16.87 3.36
C CYS A 239 4.92 16.53 1.92
N GLN A 240 3.99 16.18 1.02
CA GLN A 240 4.33 15.75 -0.34
C GLN A 240 5.12 16.79 -1.16
N PRO A 241 4.86 18.11 -1.08
CA PRO A 241 5.64 19.10 -1.81
C PRO A 241 7.13 19.08 -1.41
N ASP A 242 7.42 19.00 -0.13
CA ASP A 242 8.81 18.97 0.35
C ASP A 242 9.45 17.60 0.19
N PHE A 243 8.66 16.53 0.35
CA PHE A 243 9.09 15.17 0.01
C PHE A 243 9.58 15.09 -1.42
N LYS A 244 8.80 15.65 -2.35
CA LYS A 244 9.15 15.72 -3.77
C LYS A 244 10.44 16.51 -4.01
N LYS A 245 10.63 17.66 -3.34
CA LYS A 245 11.88 18.45 -3.44
C LYS A 245 13.10 17.65 -3.00
N ILE A 246 12.97 16.82 -1.97
CA ILE A 246 14.05 15.99 -1.44
C ILE A 246 14.34 14.82 -2.38
N VAL A 247 13.31 14.07 -2.79
CA VAL A 247 13.48 12.91 -3.69
C VAL A 247 13.98 13.32 -5.07
N CYS A 248 13.52 14.45 -5.59
CA CYS A 248 14.00 14.98 -6.88
C CYS A 248 15.28 15.80 -6.71
N TYR A 249 15.72 16.02 -5.47
CA TYR A 249 16.85 16.86 -5.07
C TYR A 249 16.97 18.16 -5.89
N GLN A 250 15.97 19.04 -5.76
CA GLN A 250 15.96 20.34 -6.44
C GLN A 250 16.83 21.37 -5.70
N TRP A 251 18.16 21.34 -5.75
CA TRP A 251 18.99 22.46 -5.26
C TRP A 251 20.16 22.90 -6.18
N ARG A 252 20.05 24.17 -6.61
CA ARG A 252 21.03 25.28 -6.75
C ARG A 252 22.36 25.13 -7.48
N ASP A 253 22.78 23.96 -7.96
CA ASP A 253 24.00 23.86 -8.76
C ASP A 253 23.66 23.71 -10.26
N PRO A 254 23.73 24.80 -11.06
CA PRO A 254 23.40 24.76 -12.49
C PRO A 254 24.33 23.87 -13.32
N GLU A 255 25.45 23.40 -12.77
CA GLU A 255 26.40 22.53 -13.46
C GLU A 255 26.09 21.03 -13.28
N LYS A 256 25.29 20.65 -12.28
CA LYS A 256 24.85 19.26 -12.11
C LYS A 256 23.67 18.94 -13.00
N LYS A 257 23.79 17.88 -13.80
CA LYS A 257 22.73 17.42 -14.70
C LYS A 257 21.46 17.14 -13.89
N PRO A 258 20.30 17.73 -14.24
CA PRO A 258 19.07 17.47 -13.53
C PRO A 258 18.73 15.98 -13.64
N VAL A 259 18.51 15.33 -12.50
CA VAL A 259 17.93 13.98 -12.46
C VAL A 259 16.60 14.03 -13.17
N LYS A 260 16.34 13.11 -14.09
CA LYS A 260 15.02 13.04 -14.73
C LYS A 260 14.02 12.65 -13.65
N GLU A 261 13.03 13.49 -13.42
CA GLU A 261 12.02 13.28 -12.38
C GLU A 261 11.41 11.88 -12.45
N GLU A 262 11.14 11.38 -13.66
CA GLU A 262 10.60 10.04 -13.95
C GLU A 262 11.45 8.87 -13.43
N GLU A 263 12.75 9.08 -13.19
CA GLU A 263 13.68 8.05 -12.69
C GLU A 263 13.61 7.89 -11.16
N VAL A 264 13.06 8.88 -10.45
CA VAL A 264 13.00 8.92 -8.97
C VAL A 264 11.59 9.11 -8.41
N TRP A 265 10.69 9.64 -9.23
CA TRP A 265 9.33 10.05 -8.88
C TRP A 265 8.33 9.53 -9.91
N GLU A 266 7.27 8.89 -9.42
CA GLU A 266 6.15 8.45 -10.26
C GLU A 266 5.09 9.57 -10.31
N HIS A 267 4.67 9.96 -11.53
CA HIS A 267 3.59 10.93 -11.74
C HIS A 267 2.18 10.32 -11.64
N THR A 268 2.07 9.02 -11.34
CA THR A 268 0.76 8.43 -11.06
C THR A 268 0.14 9.14 -9.87
N THR A 269 -1.13 9.55 -10.03
CA THR A 269 -1.90 10.06 -8.91
C THR A 269 -1.87 9.01 -7.82
N ASP A 270 -1.68 9.40 -6.55
CA ASP A 270 -1.70 8.49 -5.40
C ASP A 270 -3.12 7.87 -5.18
N GLU A 271 -3.96 7.81 -6.21
CA GLU A 271 -5.32 7.27 -6.26
C GLU A 271 -5.50 6.18 -7.34
N GLU A 272 -4.49 5.93 -8.19
CA GLU A 272 -4.54 4.91 -9.28
C GLU A 272 -3.97 3.54 -8.90
#